data_AF-A0A251TQ10-F1
#
_entry.id   AF-A0A251TQ10-F1
#
_cell.length_a   1.000
_cell.length_b   1.000
_cell.length_c   1.000
_cell.angle_alpha   90.00
_cell.angle_beta   90.00
_cell.angle_gamma   90.00
#
_symmetry.space_group_name_H-M   'P 1'
#
loop_
_entity.id
_entity.type
_entity.pdbx_description
1 polymer ?
#
loop_
_entity_poly.entity_id
_entity_poly.type
_entity_poly.pdbx_seq_one_letter_code
_entity_poly.pdbx_strand_id
1 'polypeptide(L)'
;MVIFEAMAKSLDLEENCLSKQFTEEHEVMSARFLLYPPCPTPDQVLGLKAHSDKSGITFLLQVLPRILITNNEYHNERINLRLLILWLSIEDEELCLLEKSRPVSLFPVAANLERVRPLKVSIQTSYPEVEGLQVFNDGKWYMVPVIRDALFINLCDQMQILSNGIFKSPLHRVVTNKGKARISMAMFIEPDPNKEIGSVDVLVDEKTPRVYKTVKN
;
A
#
# COMPACT_ATOMS: atom_id res chain seq x y z
N MET A 1 4.64 -11.76 12.67
CA MET A 1 4.47 -11.75 11.20
C MET A 1 5.59 -12.60 10.61
N VAL A 2 5.26 -13.62 9.83
CA VAL A 2 6.22 -14.66 9.36
C VAL A 2 7.50 -14.07 8.74
N ILE A 3 7.40 -12.98 7.99
CA ILE A 3 8.56 -12.34 7.37
C ILE A 3 9.51 -11.75 8.41
N PHE A 4 9.01 -11.06 9.44
CA PHE A 4 9.87 -10.52 10.50
C PHE A 4 10.53 -11.61 11.33
N GLU A 5 9.84 -12.72 11.58
CA GLU A 5 10.40 -13.88 12.27
C GLU A 5 11.52 -14.53 11.45
N ALA A 6 11.32 -14.69 10.13
CA ALA A 6 12.36 -15.19 9.23
C ALA A 6 13.58 -14.26 9.17
N MET A 7 13.35 -12.94 9.14
CA MET A 7 14.42 -11.94 9.18
C MET A 7 15.20 -11.99 10.50
N ALA A 8 14.52 -12.08 11.64
CA ALA A 8 15.16 -12.20 12.94
C ALA A 8 16.04 -13.46 13.01
N LYS A 9 15.53 -14.61 12.55
CA LYS A 9 16.30 -15.85 12.45
C LYS A 9 17.54 -15.73 11.57
N SER A 10 17.46 -15.00 10.45
CA SER A 10 18.62 -14.81 9.57
C SER A 10 19.74 -13.96 10.19
N LEU A 11 19.44 -13.28 11.30
CA LEU A 11 20.39 -12.50 12.10
C LEU A 11 20.76 -13.20 13.41
N ASP A 12 20.39 -14.47 13.58
CA ASP A 12 20.56 -15.23 14.83
C ASP A 12 19.91 -14.57 16.07
N LEU A 13 18.77 -13.88 15.86
CA LEU A 13 18.00 -13.22 16.91
C LEU A 13 16.78 -14.06 17.34
N GLU A 14 16.24 -13.73 18.51
CA GLU A 14 14.93 -14.23 18.95
C GLU A 14 13.84 -13.84 17.93
N GLU A 15 12.94 -14.77 17.60
CA GLU A 15 11.98 -14.63 16.48
C GLU A 15 11.11 -13.36 16.58
N ASN A 16 10.79 -12.94 17.80
CA ASN A 16 9.92 -11.80 18.08
C ASN A 16 10.69 -10.46 18.15
N CYS A 17 12.02 -10.47 18.05
CA CYS A 17 12.86 -9.30 18.30
C CYS A 17 12.51 -8.12 17.37
N LEU A 18 12.34 -8.41 16.08
CA LEU A 18 11.95 -7.41 15.08
C LEU A 18 10.44 -7.15 15.10
N SER A 19 9.62 -8.19 15.27
CA SER A 19 8.16 -8.05 15.17
C SER A 19 7.55 -7.30 16.34
N LYS A 20 8.14 -7.31 17.54
CA LYS A 20 7.68 -6.53 18.71
C LYS A 20 7.49 -5.05 18.38
N GLN A 21 8.24 -4.52 17.43
CA GLN A 21 8.09 -3.13 16.99
C GLN A 21 6.77 -2.88 16.24
N PHE A 22 6.22 -3.90 15.60
CA PHE A 22 5.12 -3.84 14.63
C PHE A 22 3.93 -4.73 15.00
N THR A 23 3.79 -5.20 16.24
CA THR A 23 2.68 -6.10 16.63
C THR A 23 1.98 -5.67 17.93
N GLU A 24 2.19 -4.43 18.36
CA GLU A 24 1.54 -3.86 19.55
C GLU A 24 0.20 -3.19 19.19
N GLU A 25 -0.61 -2.84 20.19
CA GLU A 25 -2.03 -2.45 20.09
C GLU A 25 -2.37 -1.30 19.12
N HIS A 26 -1.37 -0.57 18.64
CA HIS A 26 -1.51 0.60 17.76
C HIS A 26 -0.72 0.49 16.45
N GLU A 27 -0.44 -0.72 15.97
CA GLU A 27 0.09 -0.91 14.60
C GLU A 27 -0.85 -0.28 13.56
N VAL A 28 -0.27 0.47 12.61
CA VAL A 28 -1.02 1.08 11.52
C VAL A 28 -0.64 0.37 10.23
N MET A 29 -1.57 -0.42 9.70
CA MET A 29 -1.51 -0.86 8.31
C MET A 29 -2.27 0.16 7.45
N SER A 30 -1.56 0.84 6.56
CA SER A 30 -2.18 1.76 5.58
C SER A 30 -2.04 1.20 4.16
N ALA A 31 -3.07 1.39 3.34
CA ALA A 31 -3.05 1.00 1.94
C ALA A 31 -3.19 2.23 1.03
N ARG A 32 -2.37 2.30 -0.02
CA ARG A 32 -2.44 3.34 -1.06
C ARG A 32 -2.69 2.69 -2.40
N PHE A 33 -3.83 3.03 -3.01
CA PHE A 33 -4.14 2.72 -4.40
C PHE A 33 -3.48 3.77 -5.30
N LEU A 34 -2.65 3.31 -6.24
CA LEU A 34 -1.83 4.15 -7.08
C LEU A 34 -2.20 3.95 -8.54
N LEU A 35 -2.67 5.00 -9.20
CA LEU A 35 -3.00 5.03 -10.63
C LEU A 35 -1.99 5.93 -11.36
N TYR A 36 -1.28 5.37 -12.32
CA TYR A 36 -0.37 6.08 -13.22
C TYR A 36 -0.95 6.06 -14.63
N PRO A 37 -1.56 7.16 -15.10
CA PRO A 37 -2.10 7.25 -16.46
C PRO A 37 -1.00 7.10 -17.52
N PRO A 38 -1.37 6.74 -18.77
CA PRO A 38 -0.44 6.84 -19.90
C PRO A 38 0.10 8.27 -20.03
N CYS A 39 1.40 8.39 -20.29
CA CYS A 39 2.08 9.67 -20.43
C CYS A 39 2.64 9.83 -21.85
N PRO A 40 2.34 10.94 -22.58
CA PRO A 40 2.89 11.19 -23.91
C PRO A 40 4.42 11.36 -23.96
N THR A 41 5.02 11.79 -22.85
CA THR A 41 6.45 12.13 -22.72
C THR A 41 7.11 11.34 -21.57
N PRO A 42 7.11 9.99 -21.60
CA PRO A 42 7.49 9.18 -20.44
C PRO A 42 8.97 9.29 -20.06
N ASP A 43 9.83 9.70 -20.99
CA ASP A 43 11.26 9.92 -20.74
C ASP A 43 11.55 11.23 -19.98
N GLN A 44 10.55 12.11 -19.86
CA GLN A 44 10.67 13.41 -19.21
C GLN A 44 10.02 13.45 -17.83
N VAL A 45 9.16 12.49 -17.49
CA VAL A 45 8.41 12.48 -16.23
C VAL A 45 8.39 11.10 -15.56
N LEU A 46 8.55 11.12 -14.24
CA LEU A 46 8.34 9.95 -13.39
C LEU A 46 6.90 9.93 -12.88
N GLY A 47 6.33 8.73 -12.80
CA GLY A 47 5.03 8.51 -12.16
C GLY A 47 5.13 8.68 -10.64
N LEU A 48 6.26 8.28 -10.07
CA LEU A 48 6.63 8.52 -8.68
C LEU A 48 8.13 8.80 -8.61
N LYS A 49 8.51 9.89 -7.95
CA LYS A 49 9.92 10.27 -7.80
C LYS A 49 10.69 9.24 -6.98
N ALA A 50 12.01 9.23 -7.13
CA ALA A 50 12.89 8.38 -6.34
C ALA A 50 12.75 8.70 -4.84
N HIS A 51 12.50 7.67 -4.03
CA HIS A 51 12.37 7.76 -2.57
C HIS A 51 12.65 6.40 -1.92
N SER A 52 12.86 6.39 -0.61
CA SER A 52 12.74 5.21 0.24
C SER A 52 11.40 5.28 1.00
N ASP A 53 10.91 4.12 1.42
CA ASP A 53 9.72 4.03 2.26
C ASP A 53 10.10 4.22 3.73
N LYS A 54 9.32 5.00 4.48
CA LYS A 54 9.58 5.25 5.89
C LYS A 54 9.12 4.12 6.82
N SER A 55 8.25 3.23 6.34
CA SER A 55 7.62 2.15 7.12
C SER A 55 8.62 1.08 7.58
N GLY A 56 8.15 -0.02 8.17
CA GLY A 56 8.95 -1.21 8.42
C GLY A 56 9.08 -2.09 7.19
N ILE A 57 7.95 -2.37 6.56
CA ILE A 57 7.86 -3.17 5.34
C ILE A 57 6.73 -2.65 4.46
N THR A 58 6.90 -2.76 3.15
CA THR A 58 5.86 -2.47 2.16
C THR A 58 5.56 -3.71 1.35
N PHE A 59 4.29 -4.09 1.29
CA PHE A 59 3.79 -5.08 0.35
C PHE A 59 3.17 -4.38 -0.84
N LEU A 60 3.68 -4.66 -2.03
CA LEU A 60 3.19 -4.06 -3.26
C LEU A 60 2.54 -5.12 -4.14
N LEU A 61 1.26 -4.93 -4.42
CA LEU A 61 0.54 -5.65 -5.44
C LEU A 61 0.60 -4.84 -6.75
N GLN A 62 1.37 -5.35 -7.72
CA GLN A 62 1.54 -4.69 -9.03
C GLN A 62 0.43 -5.03 -10.04
N VAL A 63 -0.34 -6.09 -9.78
CA VAL A 63 -1.49 -6.48 -10.59
C VAL A 63 -2.71 -6.46 -9.68
N LEU A 64 -3.54 -5.43 -9.79
CA LEU A 64 -4.79 -5.45 -9.05
C LEU A 64 -5.81 -6.34 -9.73
N PRO A 65 -6.50 -7.21 -8.96
CA PRO A 65 -7.67 -7.89 -9.47
C PRO A 65 -8.75 -6.84 -9.80
N ARG A 66 -9.45 -6.99 -10.93
CA ARG A 66 -10.62 -6.14 -11.23
C ARG A 66 -11.75 -6.61 -10.33
N ILE A 67 -12.13 -5.79 -9.37
CA ILE A 67 -13.30 -6.05 -8.53
C ILE A 67 -14.54 -5.60 -9.32
N LEU A 68 -15.35 -6.55 -9.76
CA LEU A 68 -16.66 -6.29 -10.36
C LEU A 68 -17.74 -6.56 -9.32
N ILE A 69 -18.29 -5.48 -8.78
CA ILE A 69 -19.48 -5.55 -7.93
C ILE A 69 -20.69 -5.61 -8.85
N THR A 70 -21.32 -6.78 -8.95
CA THR A 70 -22.58 -6.93 -9.70
C THR A 70 -23.73 -6.99 -8.71
N ASN A 71 -24.72 -6.10 -8.87
CA ASN A 71 -26.00 -6.24 -8.19
C ASN A 71 -26.95 -7.04 -9.09
N ASN A 72 -27.62 -8.06 -8.55
CA ASN A 72 -28.50 -8.95 -9.30
C ASN A 72 -29.84 -8.30 -9.73
N GLU A 73 -30.07 -7.02 -9.44
CA GLU A 73 -31.34 -6.34 -9.77
C GLU A 73 -31.24 -5.18 -10.79
N TYR A 74 -30.08 -4.92 -11.38
CA TYR A 74 -30.01 -3.99 -12.50
C TYR A 74 -29.22 -4.61 -13.65
N HIS A 75 -29.92 -4.80 -14.77
CA HIS A 75 -29.31 -5.10 -16.05
C HIS A 75 -28.17 -4.10 -16.34
N ASN A 76 -26.94 -4.61 -16.32
CA ASN A 76 -25.84 -4.13 -17.18
C ASN A 76 -25.41 -2.67 -17.04
N GLU A 77 -25.52 -2.04 -15.86
CA GLU A 77 -24.88 -0.74 -15.63
C GLU A 77 -23.44 -0.92 -15.16
N ARG A 78 -22.51 -0.44 -16.00
CA ARG A 78 -21.07 -0.44 -15.73
C ARG A 78 -20.76 0.53 -14.59
N ILE A 79 -20.47 0.02 -13.40
CA ILE A 79 -19.88 0.86 -12.36
C ILE A 79 -18.43 1.17 -12.77
N ASN A 80 -18.17 2.44 -13.09
CA ASN A 80 -16.83 2.93 -13.41
C ASN A 80 -15.98 2.89 -12.12
N LEU A 81 -14.77 2.30 -12.18
CA LEU A 81 -13.84 2.27 -11.04
C LEU A 81 -13.53 3.68 -10.49
N ARG A 82 -13.65 4.72 -11.32
CA ARG A 82 -13.55 6.12 -10.90
C ARG A 82 -14.64 6.52 -9.90
N LEU A 83 -15.85 5.98 -10.03
CA LEU A 83 -16.96 6.18 -9.09
C LEU A 83 -16.80 5.34 -7.82
N LEU A 84 -16.25 4.12 -7.92
CA LEU A 84 -16.02 3.26 -6.74
C LEU A 84 -14.90 3.79 -5.84
N ILE A 85 -13.81 4.31 -6.42
CA ILE A 85 -12.74 4.97 -5.66
C ILE A 85 -13.27 6.25 -4.99
N LEU A 86 -14.12 7.03 -5.67
CA LEU A 86 -14.80 8.17 -5.05
C LEU A 86 -15.70 7.71 -3.89
N TRP A 87 -16.47 6.64 -4.07
CA TRP A 87 -17.40 6.13 -3.06
C TRP A 87 -16.69 5.61 -1.80
N LEU A 88 -15.57 4.89 -1.97
CA LEU A 88 -14.74 4.44 -0.85
C LEU A 88 -13.88 5.56 -0.22
N SER A 89 -13.71 6.69 -0.90
CA SER A 89 -13.03 7.88 -0.34
C SER A 89 -13.97 8.83 0.41
N ILE A 90 -15.27 8.50 0.48
CA ILE A 90 -16.31 9.32 1.14
C ILE A 90 -16.64 8.81 2.56
N GLU A 91 -15.98 7.76 3.05
CA GLU A 91 -16.06 7.37 4.46
C GLU A 91 -14.89 7.96 5.25
N ASP A 92 -14.95 9.27 5.48
CA ASP A 92 -14.49 9.96 6.71
C ASP A 92 -14.43 11.47 6.44
N GLU A 93 -15.61 12.10 6.49
CA GLU A 93 -15.86 13.35 7.20
C GLU A 93 -17.29 13.80 6.86
N GLU A 94 -18.13 13.81 7.89
CA GLU A 94 -19.46 14.42 8.00
C GLU A 94 -20.31 14.66 6.73
N LEU A 95 -21.53 14.11 6.79
CA LEU A 95 -22.74 14.76 6.28
C LEU A 95 -22.66 16.31 6.39
N CYS A 96 -22.32 16.99 5.31
CA CYS A 96 -22.58 18.42 5.15
C CYS A 96 -23.03 18.76 3.73
N LEU A 97 -24.36 18.76 3.59
CA LEU A 97 -25.16 19.80 2.95
C LEU A 97 -24.43 20.81 2.05
N LEU A 98 -24.81 20.84 0.77
CA LEU A 98 -25.17 22.01 -0.07
C LEU A 98 -25.35 21.47 -1.52
N GLU A 99 -26.41 21.74 -2.28
CA GLU A 99 -27.14 22.98 -2.39
C GLU A 99 -28.66 22.80 -2.62
N LYS A 100 -29.38 23.76 -2.04
CA LYS A 100 -30.78 24.07 -2.26
C LYS A 100 -31.04 24.42 -3.72
N SER A 101 -31.94 23.68 -4.39
CA SER A 101 -32.89 24.29 -5.33
C SER A 101 -34.09 23.39 -5.63
N ARG A 102 -35.19 23.69 -4.92
CA ARG A 102 -36.62 23.41 -5.18
C ARG A 102 -37.20 22.04 -4.83
N PRO A 103 -38.46 22.01 -4.32
CA PRO A 103 -38.98 20.90 -3.53
C PRO A 103 -39.76 19.91 -4.40
N VAL A 104 -39.61 18.61 -4.12
CA VAL A 104 -40.63 17.62 -4.47
C VAL A 104 -41.03 16.90 -3.19
N SER A 105 -42.34 16.81 -3.01
CA SER A 105 -43.09 16.53 -1.78
C SER A 105 -42.73 15.24 -1.05
N LEU A 106 -42.77 15.35 0.29
CA LEU A 106 -42.80 14.28 1.28
C LEU A 106 -43.85 13.20 0.98
N PHE A 107 -43.42 11.94 0.98
CA PHE A 107 -44.22 10.81 1.47
C PHE A 107 -43.34 9.94 2.37
N PRO A 108 -43.77 9.59 3.59
CA PRO A 108 -43.02 8.73 4.48
C PRO A 108 -43.28 7.28 4.09
N VAL A 109 -42.26 6.56 3.64
CA VAL A 109 -42.31 5.10 3.64
C VAL A 109 -41.18 4.63 4.52
N ALA A 110 -41.51 4.37 5.78
CA ALA A 110 -40.80 3.39 6.58
C ALA A 110 -40.79 2.09 5.76
N ALA A 111 -39.66 1.77 5.15
CA ALA A 111 -39.47 0.53 4.41
C ALA A 111 -38.44 -0.32 5.17
N ASN A 112 -38.98 -1.23 5.97
CA ASN A 112 -38.48 -2.58 6.20
C ASN A 112 -36.98 -2.82 5.97
N LEU A 113 -36.24 -2.93 7.07
CA LEU A 113 -35.00 -3.71 7.15
C LEU A 113 -35.30 -5.21 6.96
N GLU A 114 -35.81 -5.60 5.79
CA GLU A 114 -35.96 -6.99 5.40
C GLU A 114 -34.85 -7.36 4.40
N ARG A 115 -33.90 -8.17 4.89
CA ARG A 115 -32.82 -8.85 4.16
C ARG A 115 -31.88 -7.93 3.38
N VAL A 116 -30.76 -7.56 4.01
CA VAL A 116 -29.52 -7.31 3.29
C VAL A 116 -29.13 -8.60 2.58
N ARG A 117 -29.42 -8.71 1.28
CA ARG A 117 -28.94 -9.83 0.46
C ARG A 117 -27.45 -9.60 0.20
N PRO A 118 -26.57 -10.60 0.42
CA PRO A 118 -25.15 -10.44 0.15
C PRO A 118 -24.95 -10.07 -1.32
N LEU A 119 -24.25 -8.95 -1.56
CA LEU A 119 -23.83 -8.60 -2.91
C LEU A 119 -22.93 -9.72 -3.44
N LYS A 120 -23.26 -10.25 -4.60
CA LYS A 120 -22.38 -11.18 -5.30
C LYS A 120 -21.26 -10.37 -5.93
N VAL A 121 -20.12 -10.31 -5.25
CA VAL A 121 -18.90 -9.71 -5.78
C VAL A 121 -18.20 -10.75 -6.65
N SER A 122 -18.01 -10.44 -7.93
CA SER A 122 -17.19 -11.24 -8.81
C SER A 122 -15.86 -10.55 -9.01
N ILE A 123 -14.77 -11.21 -8.65
CA ILE A 123 -13.43 -10.67 -8.85
C ILE A 123 -12.91 -11.27 -10.16
N GLN A 124 -12.67 -10.44 -11.18
CA GLN A 124 -12.07 -10.87 -12.45
C GLN A 124 -10.65 -10.30 -12.56
N THR A 125 -9.64 -11.11 -12.77
CA THR A 125 -8.25 -10.63 -12.94
C THR A 125 -7.99 -10.36 -14.43
N SER A 126 -8.20 -9.12 -14.91
CA SER A 126 -7.99 -8.84 -16.35
C SER A 126 -7.37 -7.48 -16.70
N TYR A 127 -6.82 -6.74 -15.74
CA TYR A 127 -5.99 -5.59 -16.10
C TYR A 127 -4.66 -6.07 -16.72
N PRO A 128 -4.14 -5.38 -17.75
CA PRO A 128 -2.84 -5.69 -18.31
C PRO A 128 -1.75 -5.59 -17.23
N GLU A 129 -0.83 -6.55 -17.23
CA GLU A 129 0.41 -6.48 -16.47
C GLU A 129 1.25 -5.35 -17.07
N VAL A 130 1.47 -4.28 -16.29
CA VAL A 130 2.20 -3.08 -16.73
C VAL A 130 3.35 -2.82 -15.78
N GLU A 131 4.57 -2.98 -16.30
CA GLU A 131 5.81 -2.66 -15.57
C GLU A 131 5.93 -1.14 -15.32
N GLY A 132 6.80 -0.78 -14.39
CA GLY A 132 7.11 0.62 -14.13
C GLY A 132 7.85 0.86 -12.82
N LEU A 133 7.76 -0.06 -11.86
CA LEU A 133 8.56 0.01 -10.65
C LEU A 133 10.03 -0.20 -10.98
N GLN A 134 10.88 0.70 -10.52
CA GLN A 134 12.33 0.56 -10.58
C GLN A 134 12.94 0.67 -9.19
N VAL A 135 13.93 -0.18 -8.90
CA VAL A 135 14.71 -0.17 -7.67
C VAL A 135 16.15 0.20 -8.00
N PHE A 136 16.77 1.05 -7.18
CA PHE A 136 18.15 1.46 -7.33
C PHE A 136 19.07 0.53 -6.56
N ASN A 137 20.08 0.00 -7.25
CA ASN A 137 21.14 -0.80 -6.64
C ASN A 137 22.47 -0.50 -7.35
N ASP A 138 23.55 -0.31 -6.60
CA ASP A 138 24.91 -0.13 -7.12
C ASP A 138 25.04 0.88 -8.28
N GLY A 139 24.46 2.07 -8.12
CA GLY A 139 24.56 3.13 -9.12
C GLY A 139 23.59 2.99 -10.30
N LYS A 140 22.76 1.94 -10.34
CA LYS A 140 21.88 1.64 -11.48
C LYS A 140 20.44 1.39 -11.06
N TRP A 141 19.50 1.80 -11.92
CA TRP A 141 18.08 1.49 -11.80
C TRP A 141 17.75 0.16 -12.49
N TYR A 142 17.06 -0.72 -11.79
CA TYR A 142 16.58 -2.01 -12.29
C TYR A 142 15.06 -2.03 -12.34
N MET A 143 14.48 -2.46 -13.47
CA MET A 143 13.04 -2.69 -13.56
C MET A 143 12.68 -3.91 -12.73
N VAL A 144 11.65 -3.78 -11.89
CA VAL A 144 11.08 -4.91 -11.17
C VAL A 144 10.03 -5.57 -12.06
N PRO A 145 10.19 -6.86 -12.42
CA PRO A 145 9.23 -7.55 -13.27
C PRO A 145 7.89 -7.69 -12.55
N VAL A 146 6.82 -7.68 -13.33
CA VAL A 146 5.49 -8.04 -12.83
C VAL A 146 5.37 -9.56 -12.85
N ILE A 147 5.31 -10.18 -11.67
CA ILE A 147 5.10 -11.62 -11.53
C ILE A 147 3.66 -11.84 -11.06
N ARG A 148 2.91 -12.65 -11.81
CA ARG A 148 1.54 -13.02 -11.46
C ARG A 148 1.52 -13.79 -10.15
N ASP A 149 0.50 -13.52 -9.34
CA ASP A 149 0.27 -14.14 -8.02
C ASP A 149 1.40 -13.93 -7.00
N ALA A 150 2.30 -12.97 -7.26
CA ALA A 150 3.37 -12.59 -6.34
C ALA A 150 3.14 -11.19 -5.77
N LEU A 151 3.54 -11.02 -4.51
CA LEU A 151 3.70 -9.71 -3.88
C LEU A 151 5.16 -9.30 -3.98
N PHE A 152 5.39 -8.06 -4.38
CA PHE A 152 6.70 -7.45 -4.19
C PHE A 152 6.82 -6.97 -2.75
N ILE A 153 7.87 -7.39 -2.05
CA ILE A 153 8.12 -7.01 -0.66
C ILE A 153 9.33 -6.09 -0.65
N ASN A 154 9.15 -4.88 -0.10
CA ASN A 154 10.21 -3.90 0.10
C ASN A 154 10.53 -3.78 1.59
N LEU A 155 11.82 -3.82 1.94
CA LEU A 155 12.27 -3.43 3.28
C LEU A 155 12.46 -1.92 3.31
N CYS A 156 12.10 -1.32 4.44
CA CYS A 156 11.91 0.12 4.54
C CYS A 156 12.81 0.72 5.64
N ASP A 157 12.81 2.04 5.76
CA ASP A 157 13.80 2.79 6.55
C ASP A 157 13.82 2.35 8.03
N GLN A 158 12.67 2.07 8.64
CA GLN A 158 12.61 1.62 10.03
C GLN A 158 13.25 0.24 10.22
N MET A 159 13.06 -0.66 9.26
CA MET A 159 13.70 -1.98 9.32
C MET A 159 15.21 -1.89 9.08
N GLN A 160 15.66 -0.96 8.23
CA GLN A 160 17.08 -0.63 8.09
C GLN A 160 17.67 -0.10 9.41
N ILE A 161 16.96 0.79 10.12
CA ILE A 161 17.39 1.30 11.43
C ILE A 161 17.47 0.18 12.46
N LEU A 162 16.42 -0.64 12.58
CA LEU A 162 16.33 -1.75 13.53
C LEU A 162 17.46 -2.77 13.35
N SER A 163 17.78 -3.10 12.11
CA SER A 163 18.85 -4.04 11.77
C SER A 163 20.26 -3.44 11.80
N ASN A 164 20.42 -2.21 12.33
CA ASN A 164 21.67 -1.45 12.29
C ASN A 164 22.29 -1.36 10.87
N GLY A 165 21.43 -1.34 9.85
CA GLY A 165 21.84 -1.22 8.45
C GLY A 165 22.21 -2.52 7.76
N ILE A 166 22.02 -3.69 8.40
CA ILE A 166 22.22 -4.99 7.74
C ILE A 166 21.22 -5.16 6.60
N PHE A 167 19.93 -4.95 6.87
CA PHE A 167 18.93 -4.83 5.83
C PHE A 167 18.93 -3.43 5.25
N LYS A 168 18.80 -3.34 3.93
CA LYS A 168 18.81 -2.05 3.21
C LYS A 168 17.39 -1.65 2.81
N SER A 169 17.10 -0.37 3.00
CA SER A 169 15.94 0.31 2.44
C SER A 169 16.33 0.90 1.09
N PRO A 170 15.92 0.28 -0.03
CA PRO A 170 16.39 0.71 -1.33
C PRO A 170 15.60 1.93 -1.82
N LEU A 171 16.29 2.83 -2.52
CA LEU A 171 15.62 3.86 -3.31
C LEU A 171 14.82 3.18 -4.43
N HIS A 172 13.58 3.60 -4.60
CA HIS A 172 12.71 3.11 -5.66
C HIS A 172 11.91 4.26 -6.29
N ARG A 173 11.47 4.06 -7.53
CA ARG A 173 10.69 5.04 -8.29
C ARG A 173 9.72 4.34 -9.23
N VAL A 174 8.78 5.08 -9.81
CA VAL A 174 7.90 4.57 -10.85
C VAL A 174 8.10 5.38 -12.13
N VAL A 175 8.46 4.71 -13.22
CA VAL A 175 8.49 5.29 -14.56
C VAL A 175 7.11 5.20 -15.22
N THR A 176 6.83 6.12 -16.14
CA THR A 176 5.57 6.12 -16.90
C THR A 176 5.75 5.45 -18.27
N ASN A 177 4.65 5.21 -18.98
CA ASN A 177 4.67 4.68 -20.35
C ASN A 177 3.59 5.35 -21.20
N LYS A 178 3.70 5.29 -22.54
CA LYS A 178 2.75 5.95 -23.46
C LYS A 178 1.42 5.26 -23.64
N GLY A 179 1.34 3.95 -23.38
CA GLY A 179 0.28 3.11 -23.92
C GLY A 179 -0.80 2.70 -22.92
N LYS A 180 -0.41 2.37 -21.68
CA LYS A 180 -1.28 1.69 -20.71
C LYS A 180 -1.19 2.35 -19.34
N ALA A 181 -2.35 2.54 -18.71
CA ALA A 181 -2.39 2.91 -17.31
C ALA A 181 -1.80 1.78 -16.47
N ARG A 182 -0.97 2.13 -15.48
CA ARG A 182 -0.47 1.21 -14.46
C ARG A 182 -1.26 1.45 -13.17
N ILE A 183 -1.69 0.38 -12.52
CA ILE A 183 -2.34 0.45 -11.22
C ILE A 183 -1.61 -0.48 -10.26
N SER A 184 -1.36 -0.02 -9.04
CA SER A 184 -0.80 -0.86 -7.98
C SER A 184 -1.43 -0.52 -6.63
N MET A 185 -1.33 -1.42 -5.66
CA MET A 185 -1.68 -1.16 -4.27
C MET A 185 -0.46 -1.40 -3.39
N ALA A 186 -0.03 -0.36 -2.68
CA ALA A 186 1.05 -0.45 -1.70
C ALA A 186 0.44 -0.50 -0.30
N MET A 187 0.79 -1.52 0.48
CA MET A 187 0.38 -1.69 1.86
C MET A 187 1.61 -1.50 2.74
N PHE A 188 1.56 -0.51 3.63
CA PHE A 188 2.65 -0.13 4.52
C PHE A 188 2.34 -0.66 5.92
N ILE A 189 3.30 -1.36 6.51
CA ILE A 189 3.24 -1.74 7.92
C ILE A 189 4.13 -0.79 8.71
N GLU A 190 3.49 0.01 9.55
CA GLU A 190 4.12 1.03 10.37
C GLU A 190 3.89 0.71 11.86
N PRO A 191 4.91 0.94 12.72
CA PRO A 191 4.78 0.78 14.15
C PRO A 191 3.87 1.89 14.71
N ASP A 192 3.59 1.86 16.00
CA ASP A 192 2.87 2.95 16.66
C ASP A 192 3.58 4.31 16.39
N PRO A 193 2.86 5.37 15.97
CA PRO A 193 3.41 6.73 15.76
C PRO A 193 4.13 7.34 16.98
N ASN A 194 3.89 6.82 18.17
CA ASN A 194 4.55 7.28 19.39
C ASN A 194 5.78 6.45 19.76
N LYS A 195 6.05 5.36 19.03
CA LYS A 195 7.16 4.47 19.30
C LYS A 195 8.49 5.07 18.84
N GLU A 196 9.51 4.78 19.62
CA GLU A 196 10.89 5.05 19.24
C GLU A 196 11.48 3.85 18.49
N ILE A 197 12.08 4.11 17.34
CA ILE A 197 12.73 3.13 16.49
C ILE A 197 14.23 3.37 16.52
N GLY A 198 14.96 2.38 17.03
CA GLY A 198 16.41 2.37 17.09
C GLY A 198 16.96 0.98 16.79
N SER A 199 18.27 0.89 16.53
CA SER A 199 18.93 -0.40 16.29
C SER A 199 18.78 -1.34 17.47
N VAL A 200 18.51 -2.62 17.18
CA VAL A 200 18.48 -3.71 18.16
C VAL A 200 19.85 -3.82 18.81
N ASP A 201 19.88 -3.80 20.14
CA ASP A 201 21.14 -3.69 20.90
C ASP A 201 22.09 -4.86 20.65
N VAL A 202 21.59 -6.07 20.41
CA VAL A 202 22.40 -7.26 20.09
C VAL A 202 23.15 -7.10 18.76
N LEU A 203 22.70 -6.22 17.86
CA LEU A 203 23.35 -5.93 16.58
C LEU A 203 24.35 -4.76 16.67
N VAL A 204 24.62 -4.28 17.89
CA VAL A 204 25.52 -3.15 18.16
C VAL A 204 26.62 -3.60 19.11
N ASP A 205 27.87 -3.53 18.65
CA ASP A 205 29.05 -3.82 19.47
C ASP A 205 30.25 -2.93 19.08
N GLU A 206 31.44 -3.20 19.64
CA GLU A 206 32.66 -2.45 19.34
C GLU A 206 33.10 -2.56 17.86
N LYS A 207 32.78 -3.68 17.19
CA LYS A 207 33.12 -3.92 15.77
C LYS A 207 32.05 -3.36 14.83
N THR A 208 30.81 -3.32 15.29
CA THR A 208 29.62 -2.88 14.55
C THR A 208 28.92 -1.79 15.36
N PRO A 209 29.47 -0.56 15.38
CA PRO A 209 28.91 0.51 16.19
C PRO A 209 27.52 0.91 15.69
N ARG A 210 26.75 1.58 16.56
CA ARG A 210 25.42 2.08 16.21
C ARG A 210 25.53 3.11 15.10
N VAL A 211 24.92 2.82 13.95
CA VAL A 211 24.97 3.69 12.76
C VAL A 211 23.82 4.70 12.75
N TYR A 212 22.68 4.34 13.34
CA TYR A 212 21.46 5.14 13.31
C TYR A 212 21.12 5.68 14.69
N LYS A 213 20.67 6.95 14.73
CA LYS A 213 20.05 7.51 15.92
C LYS A 213 18.67 6.89 16.11
N THR A 214 18.23 6.78 17.35
CA THR A 214 16.83 6.48 17.65
C THR A 214 15.96 7.62 17.13
N VAL A 215 14.88 7.29 16.44
CA VAL A 215 13.93 8.24 15.87
C VAL A 215 12.54 7.96 16.42
N LYS A 216 11.76 9.00 16.65
CA LYS A 216 10.32 8.86 16.86
C LYS A 216 9.66 8.58 15.49
N ASN A 217 8.74 7.64 15.44
CA ASN A 217 7.94 7.36 14.25
C ASN A 217 7.15 8.59 13.78
#